data_AF-A0A1H1QZE4-F1
#
_entry.id   AF-A0A1H1QZE4-F1
#
_cell.length_a   1.000
_cell.length_b   1.000
_cell.length_c   1.000
_cell.angle_alpha   90.00
_cell.angle_beta   90.00
_cell.angle_gamma   90.00
#
_symmetry.space_group_name_H-M   'P 1'
#
loop_
_entity.id
_entity.type
_entity.pdbx_description
1 polymer ?
#
loop_
_entity_poly.entity_id
_entity_poly.type
_entity_poly.pdbx_seq_one_letter_code
_entity_poly.pdbx_strand_id
1 'polypeptide(L)'
;MFIFVFILFTVIGTISHEFGHIIAAESLGYDTSLHYGSMRYDNSELSNKLDVIYIENEHEIENNLPYEQKEAFERGMEKFKSDDFLILIGGPIQTILTGCIGLLILVIRRKKIKRNGLNTIDWLAVFLSLFWLREVFNLVHSIIYNIVFQEGIYFGGDEMYISEYLGLSSGSLPIILGFIGLGVSCYVIFKIISKNIRSTFILSGITGGIAGFLIWFEILGPVLLP
;
A
#
# COMPACT_ATOMS: atom_id res chain seq x y z
N MET A 1 8.10 24.28 8.98
CA MET A 1 7.34 23.40 9.90
C MET A 1 6.69 22.24 9.15
N PHE A 2 5.81 22.48 8.16
CA PHE A 2 5.11 21.40 7.45
C PHE A 2 6.05 20.39 6.75
N ILE A 3 7.17 20.83 6.18
CA ILE A 3 8.16 19.94 5.52
C ILE A 3 8.58 18.79 6.45
N PHE A 4 8.98 19.07 7.69
CA PHE A 4 9.39 18.04 8.65
C PHE A 4 8.25 17.11 9.03
N VAL A 5 7.02 17.62 9.10
CA VAL A 5 5.84 16.79 9.36
C VAL A 5 5.58 15.87 8.17
N PHE A 6 5.71 16.34 6.93
CA PHE A 6 5.60 15.49 5.74
C PHE A 6 6.67 14.41 5.71
N ILE A 7 7.94 14.75 5.98
CA ILE A 7 9.03 13.76 6.09
C ILE A 7 8.66 12.67 7.09
N LEU A 8 8.24 13.06 8.30
CA LEU A 8 7.84 12.14 9.35
C LEU A 8 6.66 11.25 8.92
N PHE A 9 5.62 11.84 8.34
CA PHE A 9 4.43 11.09 7.92
C PHE A 9 4.66 10.20 6.70
N THR A 10 5.63 10.50 5.85
CA THR A 10 6.08 9.58 4.79
C THR A 10 6.64 8.30 5.41
N VAL A 11 7.54 8.43 6.39
CA VAL A 11 8.09 7.28 7.11
C VAL A 11 7.00 6.49 7.84
N ILE A 12 6.15 7.18 8.59
CA ILE A 12 5.04 6.54 9.32
C ILE A 12 4.10 5.82 8.35
N GLY A 13 3.78 6.43 7.21
CA GLY A 13 2.90 5.84 6.21
C GLY A 13 3.49 4.59 5.55
N THR A 14 4.79 4.58 5.24
CA THR A 14 5.46 3.38 4.73
C THR A 14 5.44 2.26 5.76
N ILE A 15 5.88 2.54 6.98
CA ILE A 15 5.94 1.52 8.05
C ILE A 15 4.54 1.00 8.38
N SER A 16 3.53 1.87 8.47
CA SER A 16 2.18 1.44 8.79
C SER A 16 1.58 0.55 7.69
N HIS A 17 1.91 0.83 6.43
CA HIS A 17 1.51 -0.01 5.29
C HIS A 17 2.12 -1.41 5.42
N GLU A 18 3.42 -1.51 5.69
CA GLU A 18 4.08 -2.80 5.91
C GLU A 18 3.50 -3.55 7.13
N PHE A 19 3.13 -2.83 8.19
CA PHE A 19 2.39 -3.43 9.30
C PHE A 19 1.03 -4.00 8.90
N GLY A 20 0.37 -3.42 7.88
CA GLY A 20 -0.86 -3.98 7.32
C GLY A 20 -0.65 -5.38 6.75
N HIS A 21 0.44 -5.60 6.00
CA HIS A 21 0.82 -6.93 5.51
C HIS A 21 1.18 -7.88 6.65
N ILE A 22 1.95 -7.41 7.63
CA ILE A 22 2.36 -8.23 8.79
C ILE A 22 1.15 -8.72 9.58
N ILE A 23 0.20 -7.84 9.91
CA ILE A 23 -1.00 -8.22 10.66
C ILE A 23 -1.79 -9.28 9.89
N ALA A 24 -1.90 -9.16 8.57
CA ALA A 24 -2.55 -10.16 7.74
C ALA A 24 -1.82 -11.50 7.78
N ALA A 25 -0.49 -11.51 7.59
CA ALA A 25 0.32 -12.73 7.61
C ALA A 25 0.31 -13.43 8.99
N GLU A 26 0.49 -12.70 10.08
CA GLU A 26 0.42 -13.26 11.44
C GLU A 26 -0.96 -13.81 11.77
N SER A 27 -2.05 -13.17 11.29
CA SER A 27 -3.41 -13.66 11.48
C SER A 27 -3.69 -15.00 10.79
N LEU A 28 -2.90 -15.33 9.77
CA LEU A 28 -2.94 -16.59 9.04
C LEU A 28 -1.96 -17.63 9.62
N GLY A 29 -1.18 -17.25 10.63
CA GLY A 29 -0.23 -18.12 11.33
C GLY A 29 1.17 -18.16 10.73
N TYR A 30 1.53 -17.19 9.87
CA TYR A 30 2.88 -17.07 9.33
C TYR A 30 3.79 -16.27 10.26
N ASP A 31 5.03 -16.71 10.41
CA ASP A 31 6.07 -15.91 11.03
C ASP A 31 6.53 -14.82 10.05
N THR A 32 6.68 -13.59 10.55
CA THR A 32 7.00 -12.42 9.72
C THR A 32 8.31 -11.75 10.13
N SER A 33 8.96 -11.11 9.18
CA SER A 33 10.10 -10.23 9.41
C SER A 33 9.90 -8.93 8.62
N LEU A 34 10.14 -7.80 9.28
CA LEU A 34 10.00 -6.48 8.70
C LEU A 34 11.35 -5.96 8.22
N HIS A 35 11.41 -5.54 6.96
CA HIS A 35 12.49 -4.76 6.40
C HIS A 35 12.01 -3.34 6.07
N TYR A 36 12.93 -2.41 5.88
CA TYR A 36 12.60 -0.98 5.76
C TYR A 36 11.60 -0.58 4.67
N GLY A 37 11.48 -1.38 3.61
CA GLY A 37 10.58 -1.11 2.48
C GLY A 37 9.76 -2.31 2.04
N SER A 38 9.75 -3.39 2.81
CA SER A 38 9.01 -4.62 2.51
C SER A 38 8.92 -5.47 3.77
N MET A 39 7.99 -6.42 3.79
CA MET A 39 8.02 -7.52 4.74
C MET A 39 8.34 -8.85 4.05
N ARG A 40 8.73 -9.85 4.83
CA ARG A 40 8.83 -11.24 4.41
C ARG A 40 8.02 -12.09 5.40
N TYR A 41 7.37 -13.13 4.90
CA TYR A 41 6.70 -14.13 5.71
C TYR A 41 7.18 -15.52 5.30
N ASP A 42 7.27 -16.44 6.26
CA ASP A 42 7.77 -17.80 6.01
C ASP A 42 6.63 -18.72 5.55
N ASN A 43 6.55 -18.95 4.24
CA ASN A 43 5.66 -19.94 3.63
C ASN A 43 6.41 -21.21 3.18
N SER A 44 7.66 -21.40 3.64
CA SER A 44 8.55 -22.44 3.12
C SER A 44 8.03 -23.85 3.31
N GLU A 45 7.36 -24.16 4.44
CA GLU A 45 6.78 -25.48 4.67
C GLU A 45 5.71 -25.82 3.64
N LEU A 46 4.79 -24.89 3.38
CA LEU A 46 3.72 -25.08 2.39
C LEU A 46 4.27 -25.08 0.96
N SER A 47 5.17 -24.15 0.63
CA SER A 47 5.82 -24.07 -0.68
C SER A 47 6.60 -25.34 -1.00
N ASN A 48 7.49 -25.78 -0.11
CA ASN A 48 8.29 -26.99 -0.31
C ASN A 48 7.40 -28.23 -0.47
N LYS A 49 6.31 -28.32 0.30
CA LYS A 49 5.36 -29.44 0.18
C LYS A 49 4.66 -29.45 -1.19
N LEU A 50 4.27 -28.29 -1.70
CA LEU A 50 3.68 -28.15 -3.03
C LEU A 50 4.70 -28.46 -4.13
N ASP A 51 5.94 -27.99 -3.98
CA ASP A 51 7.03 -28.24 -4.94
C ASP A 51 7.35 -29.72 -5.05
N VAL A 52 7.41 -30.45 -3.93
CA VAL A 52 7.63 -31.91 -3.93
C VAL A 52 6.50 -32.62 -4.69
N ILE A 53 5.24 -32.30 -4.40
CA ILE A 53 4.10 -32.92 -5.10
C ILE A 53 4.14 -32.59 -6.60
N TYR A 54 4.51 -31.35 -6.95
CA TYR A 54 4.63 -30.91 -8.34
C TYR A 54 5.71 -31.68 -9.08
N ILE A 55 6.92 -31.80 -8.52
CA ILE A 55 8.05 -32.50 -9.14
C ILE A 55 7.75 -34.00 -9.31
N GLU A 56 7.09 -34.63 -8.32
CA GLU A 56 6.75 -36.05 -8.38
C GLU A 56 5.67 -36.39 -9.42
N ASN A 57 4.84 -35.41 -9.80
CA ASN A 57 3.66 -35.61 -10.66
C ASN A 57 3.60 -34.58 -11.81
N GLU A 58 4.75 -34.07 -12.25
CA GLU A 58 4.85 -32.94 -13.20
C GLU A 58 4.07 -33.25 -14.49
N HIS A 59 4.32 -34.42 -15.09
CA HIS A 59 3.66 -34.86 -16.31
C HIS A 59 2.14 -34.97 -16.13
N GLU A 60 1.68 -35.53 -15.01
CA GLU A 60 0.27 -35.67 -14.71
C GLU A 60 -0.42 -34.31 -14.50
N ILE A 61 0.23 -33.38 -13.82
CA ILE A 61 -0.29 -32.03 -13.56
C ILE A 61 -0.40 -31.24 -14.87
N GLU A 62 0.65 -31.22 -15.69
CA GLU A 62 0.67 -30.48 -16.96
C GLU A 62 -0.35 -31.02 -17.96
N ASN A 63 -0.56 -32.34 -17.97
CA ASN A 63 -1.52 -33.00 -18.87
C ASN A 63 -2.93 -33.16 -18.27
N ASN A 64 -3.20 -32.59 -17.08
CA ASN A 64 -4.47 -32.72 -16.35
C ASN A 64 -4.92 -34.17 -16.12
N LEU A 65 -3.97 -35.09 -15.91
CA LEU A 65 -4.22 -36.50 -15.60
C LEU A 65 -4.50 -36.68 -14.09
N PRO A 66 -5.18 -37.77 -13.70
CA PRO A 66 -5.38 -38.09 -12.28
C PRO A 66 -4.08 -38.59 -11.64
N TYR A 67 -3.76 -38.08 -10.44
CA TYR A 67 -2.68 -38.54 -9.58
C TYR A 67 -3.15 -38.58 -8.12
N GLU A 68 -2.49 -39.39 -7.29
CA GLU A 68 -2.96 -39.72 -5.94
C GLU A 68 -3.09 -38.47 -5.04
N GLN A 69 -2.15 -37.53 -5.16
CA GLN A 69 -2.10 -36.33 -4.32
C GLN A 69 -2.89 -35.14 -4.89
N LYS A 70 -3.68 -35.32 -5.96
CA LYS A 70 -4.34 -34.21 -6.68
C LYS A 70 -5.18 -33.31 -5.79
N GLU A 71 -6.06 -33.89 -4.98
CA GLU A 71 -6.92 -33.11 -4.09
C GLU A 71 -6.13 -32.40 -2.97
N ALA A 72 -4.99 -32.95 -2.54
CA ALA A 72 -4.12 -32.32 -1.56
C ALA A 72 -3.33 -31.16 -2.17
N PHE A 73 -2.86 -31.33 -3.41
CA PHE A 73 -2.16 -30.30 -4.18
C PHE A 73 -3.07 -29.11 -4.50
N GLU A 74 -4.27 -29.37 -5.05
CA GLU A 74 -5.24 -28.34 -5.39
C GLU A 74 -5.64 -27.52 -4.15
N ARG A 75 -5.97 -28.18 -3.03
CA ARG A 75 -6.28 -27.48 -1.77
C ARG A 75 -5.10 -26.69 -1.23
N GLY A 76 -3.89 -27.23 -1.31
CA GLY A 76 -2.69 -26.52 -0.86
C GLY A 76 -2.41 -25.29 -1.72
N MET A 77 -2.59 -25.39 -3.04
CA MET A 77 -2.43 -24.28 -3.98
C MET A 77 -3.51 -23.22 -3.81
N GLU A 78 -4.76 -23.60 -3.58
CA GLU A 78 -5.85 -22.67 -3.25
C GLU A 78 -5.57 -21.92 -1.95
N LYS A 79 -5.12 -22.63 -0.91
CA LYS A 79 -4.71 -22.01 0.35
C LYS A 79 -3.57 -21.02 0.13
N PHE A 80 -2.51 -21.44 -0.56
CA PHE A 80 -1.35 -20.59 -0.86
C PHE A 80 -1.78 -19.29 -1.55
N LYS A 81 -2.57 -19.39 -2.63
CA LYS A 81 -3.08 -18.21 -3.35
C LYS A 81 -3.98 -17.33 -2.49
N SER A 82 -4.84 -17.94 -1.67
CA SER A 82 -5.75 -17.20 -0.79
C SER A 82 -4.97 -16.43 0.28
N ASP A 83 -3.98 -17.06 0.90
CA ASP A 83 -3.17 -16.47 1.96
C ASP A 83 -2.32 -15.32 1.39
N ASP A 84 -1.63 -15.54 0.27
CA ASP A 84 -0.87 -14.51 -0.45
C ASP A 84 -1.75 -13.30 -0.79
N PHE A 85 -2.96 -13.54 -1.29
CA PHE A 85 -3.91 -12.47 -1.62
C PHE A 85 -4.34 -11.68 -0.38
N LEU A 86 -4.65 -12.36 0.73
CA LEU A 86 -5.04 -11.70 1.99
C LEU A 86 -3.89 -10.88 2.59
N ILE A 87 -2.66 -11.37 2.47
CA ILE A 87 -1.47 -10.63 2.90
C ILE A 87 -1.28 -9.39 2.02
N LEU A 88 -1.38 -9.56 0.70
CA LEU A 88 -1.22 -8.48 -0.28
C LEU A 88 -2.23 -7.34 -0.07
N ILE A 89 -3.50 -7.62 0.21
CA ILE A 89 -4.49 -6.57 0.47
C ILE A 89 -4.28 -5.85 1.81
N GLY A 90 -3.53 -6.45 2.75
CA GLY A 90 -3.35 -5.94 4.11
C GLY A 90 -2.78 -4.52 4.15
N GLY A 91 -1.73 -4.26 3.37
CA GLY A 91 -1.10 -2.94 3.28
C GLY A 91 -2.05 -1.86 2.73
N PRO A 92 -2.57 -2.01 1.50
CA PRO A 92 -3.50 -1.04 0.91
C PRO A 92 -4.77 -0.82 1.77
N ILE A 93 -5.31 -1.87 2.39
CA ILE A 93 -6.44 -1.72 3.31
C ILE A 93 -6.05 -0.86 4.52
N GLN A 94 -4.86 -1.07 5.11
CA GLN A 94 -4.39 -0.29 6.25
C GLN A 94 -4.29 1.21 5.92
N THR A 95 -3.71 1.56 4.76
CA THR A 95 -3.53 2.95 4.35
C THR A 95 -4.87 3.61 4.01
N ILE A 96 -5.74 2.90 3.29
CA ILE A 96 -7.11 3.34 2.95
C ILE A 96 -7.92 3.58 4.22
N LEU A 97 -7.90 2.66 5.19
CA LEU A 97 -8.63 2.80 6.44
C LEU A 97 -8.12 4.01 7.24
N THR A 98 -6.81 4.18 7.34
CA THR A 98 -6.20 5.34 8.03
C THR A 98 -6.62 6.66 7.37
N GLY A 99 -6.56 6.71 6.04
CA GLY A 99 -7.04 7.82 5.23
C GLY A 99 -8.51 8.14 5.45
N CYS A 100 -9.36 7.11 5.45
CA CYS A 100 -10.79 7.21 5.71
C CYS A 100 -11.10 7.74 7.11
N ILE A 101 -10.40 7.26 8.14
CA ILE A 101 -10.57 7.73 9.53
C ILE A 101 -10.24 9.23 9.62
N GLY A 102 -9.11 9.65 9.05
CA GLY A 102 -8.75 11.08 8.98
C GLY A 102 -9.85 11.89 8.29
N LEU A 103 -10.33 11.41 7.15
CA LEU A 103 -11.34 12.11 6.36
C LEU A 103 -12.66 12.24 7.12
N LEU A 104 -13.10 11.17 7.79
CA LEU A 104 -14.31 11.14 8.60
C LEU A 104 -14.25 12.19 9.72
N ILE A 105 -13.12 12.28 10.42
CA ILE A 105 -12.91 13.28 11.48
C ILE A 105 -13.06 14.70 10.91
N LEU A 106 -12.45 14.98 9.75
CA LEU A 106 -12.55 16.29 9.09
C LEU A 106 -13.97 16.62 8.65
N VAL A 107 -14.70 15.65 8.08
CA VAL A 107 -16.08 15.85 7.62
C VAL A 107 -17.00 16.14 8.80
N ILE A 108 -16.86 15.42 9.91
CA ILE A 108 -17.63 15.66 11.14
C ILE A 108 -17.33 17.06 11.70
N ARG A 109 -16.05 17.45 11.73
CA ARG A 109 -15.59 18.69 12.36
C ARG A 109 -15.63 19.91 11.44
N ARG A 110 -16.03 19.75 10.17
CA ARG A 110 -16.02 20.81 9.14
C ARG A 110 -16.69 22.13 9.57
N LYS A 111 -17.80 22.05 10.32
CA LYS A 111 -18.53 23.25 10.78
C LYS A 111 -17.71 24.03 11.82
N LYS A 112 -17.04 23.31 12.72
CA LYS A 112 -16.17 23.90 13.76
C LYS A 112 -14.91 24.49 13.14
N ILE A 113 -14.31 23.79 12.17
CA ILE A 113 -13.13 24.26 11.43
C ILE A 113 -13.41 25.59 10.72
N LYS A 114 -14.57 25.72 10.07
CA LYS A 114 -14.95 26.98 9.40
C LYS A 114 -15.10 28.16 10.35
N ARG A 115 -15.54 27.93 11.59
CA ARG A 115 -15.78 29.01 12.57
C ARG A 115 -14.52 29.37 13.36
N ASN A 116 -13.73 28.37 13.74
CA ASN A 116 -12.64 28.54 14.70
C ASN A 116 -11.24 28.32 14.09
N GLY A 117 -11.15 27.94 12.81
CA GLY A 117 -9.91 27.46 12.19
C GLY A 117 -9.59 26.01 12.54
N LEU A 118 -8.46 25.53 12.01
CA LEU A 118 -7.94 24.18 12.26
C LEU A 118 -7.23 24.13 13.61
N ASN A 119 -7.64 23.21 14.49
CA ASN A 119 -6.90 22.91 15.71
C ASN A 119 -5.88 21.77 15.49
N THR A 120 -5.10 21.42 16.51
CA THR A 120 -4.09 20.35 16.41
C THR A 120 -4.65 18.98 16.00
N ILE A 121 -5.83 18.62 16.50
CA ILE A 121 -6.51 17.36 16.14
C ILE A 121 -6.99 17.40 14.68
N ASP A 122 -7.48 18.55 14.23
CA ASP A 122 -7.87 18.74 12.83
C ASP A 122 -6.64 18.64 11.91
N TRP A 123 -5.48 19.18 12.33
CA TRP A 123 -4.23 19.01 11.61
C TRP A 123 -3.76 17.55 11.55
N LEU A 124 -3.81 16.82 12.66
CA LEU A 124 -3.53 15.38 12.66
C LEU A 124 -4.45 14.65 11.68
N ALA A 125 -5.75 14.95 11.71
CA ALA A 125 -6.72 14.36 10.78
C ALA A 125 -6.43 14.72 9.31
N VAL A 126 -5.95 15.94 9.02
CA VAL A 126 -5.45 16.32 7.68
C VAL A 126 -4.32 15.38 7.24
N PHE A 127 -3.31 15.16 8.08
CA PHE A 127 -2.19 14.28 7.72
C PHE A 127 -2.64 12.82 7.58
N LEU A 128 -3.51 12.33 8.45
CA LEU A 128 -4.08 10.98 8.31
C LEU A 128 -4.88 10.84 7.01
N SER A 129 -5.71 11.81 6.63
CA SER A 129 -6.43 11.79 5.36
C SER A 129 -5.51 11.71 4.14
N LEU A 130 -4.29 12.25 4.24
CA LEU A 130 -3.33 12.25 3.16
C LEU A 130 -2.61 10.90 2.98
N PHE A 131 -2.93 9.86 3.75
CA PHE A 131 -2.46 8.49 3.46
C PHE A 131 -2.95 8.01 2.09
N TRP A 132 -4.09 8.54 1.63
CA TRP A 132 -4.58 8.39 0.26
C TRP A 132 -3.60 8.88 -0.82
N LEU A 133 -2.60 9.70 -0.48
CA LEU A 133 -1.55 10.08 -1.42
C LEU A 133 -0.66 8.91 -1.82
N ARG A 134 -0.61 7.80 -1.06
CA ARG A 134 0.15 6.61 -1.47
C ARG A 134 -0.42 6.00 -2.76
N GLU A 135 -1.74 5.86 -2.85
CA GLU A 135 -2.42 5.37 -4.06
C GLU A 135 -2.13 6.27 -5.28
N VAL A 136 -2.13 7.59 -5.06
CA VAL A 136 -1.79 8.57 -6.09
C VAL A 136 -0.31 8.46 -6.47
N PHE A 137 0.56 8.30 -5.47
CA PHE A 137 2.00 8.17 -5.66
C PHE A 137 2.36 6.91 -6.44
N ASN A 138 1.81 5.74 -6.08
CA ASN A 138 2.04 4.47 -6.77
C ASN A 138 1.66 4.57 -8.25
N LEU A 139 0.48 5.13 -8.55
CA LEU A 139 0.02 5.32 -9.92
C LEU A 139 0.93 6.29 -10.70
N VAL A 140 1.22 7.46 -10.14
CA VAL A 140 2.03 8.48 -10.82
C VAL A 140 3.48 8.01 -10.98
N HIS A 141 4.07 7.40 -9.96
CA HIS A 141 5.42 6.87 -10.00
C HIS A 141 5.56 5.78 -11.07
N SER A 142 4.63 4.82 -11.14
CA SER A 142 4.67 3.75 -12.15
C SER A 142 4.59 4.29 -13.57
N ILE A 143 3.71 5.27 -13.82
CA ILE A 143 3.58 5.92 -15.13
C ILE A 143 4.85 6.70 -15.49
N ILE A 144 5.39 7.50 -14.56
CA ILE A 144 6.61 8.28 -14.79
C ILE A 144 7.80 7.36 -15.04
N TYR A 145 7.96 6.32 -14.22
CA TYR A 145 9.02 5.33 -14.36
C TYR A 145 8.99 4.71 -15.76
N ASN A 146 7.82 4.31 -16.24
CA ASN A 146 7.71 3.76 -17.58
C ASN A 146 8.04 4.76 -18.69
N ILE A 147 7.61 6.02 -18.57
CA ILE A 147 7.91 7.05 -19.57
C ILE A 147 9.42 7.32 -19.65
N VAL A 148 10.11 7.27 -18.50
CA VAL A 148 11.55 7.55 -18.40
C VAL A 148 12.40 6.35 -18.86
N PHE A 149 12.06 5.13 -18.43
CA PHE A 149 12.88 3.93 -18.67
C PHE A 149 12.38 3.06 -19.83
N GLN A 150 11.20 3.31 -20.38
CA GLN A 150 10.60 2.61 -21.53
C GLN A 150 10.50 1.08 -21.39
N GLU A 151 10.27 0.59 -20.17
CA GLU A 151 10.24 -0.86 -19.86
C GLU A 151 8.89 -1.52 -20.20
N GLY A 152 7.85 -0.75 -20.54
CA GLY A 152 6.52 -1.25 -20.89
C GLY A 152 5.61 -1.56 -19.69
N ILE A 153 6.07 -1.31 -18.46
CA ILE A 153 5.35 -1.58 -17.22
C ILE A 153 4.63 -0.31 -16.75
N TYR A 154 3.32 -0.19 -17.01
CA TYR A 154 2.55 1.03 -16.75
C TYR A 154 1.96 1.14 -15.33
N PHE A 155 1.92 0.03 -14.60
CA PHE A 155 1.32 -0.08 -13.28
C PHE A 155 2.27 -0.87 -12.37
N GLY A 156 2.17 -0.66 -11.07
CA GLY A 156 3.03 -1.31 -10.09
C GLY A 156 2.46 -1.16 -8.68
N GLY A 157 3.18 -1.70 -7.70
CA GLY A 157 2.73 -1.77 -6.32
C GLY A 157 1.68 -2.86 -6.08
N ASP A 158 1.18 -2.92 -4.84
CA ASP A 158 0.27 -3.98 -4.40
C ASP A 158 -1.05 -3.94 -5.20
N GLU A 159 -1.53 -2.76 -5.57
CA GLU A 159 -2.79 -2.58 -6.29
C GLU A 159 -2.78 -3.26 -7.68
N MET A 160 -1.61 -3.30 -8.33
CA MET A 160 -1.43 -4.02 -9.60
C MET A 160 -1.61 -5.52 -9.40
N TYR A 161 -0.89 -6.10 -8.43
CA TYR A 161 -0.97 -7.52 -8.12
C TYR A 161 -2.37 -7.92 -7.65
N ILE A 162 -3.06 -7.08 -6.87
CA ILE A 162 -4.46 -7.33 -6.47
C ILE A 162 -5.37 -7.37 -7.71
N SER A 163 -5.13 -6.49 -8.70
CA SER A 163 -5.90 -6.51 -9.95
C SER A 163 -5.70 -7.81 -10.72
N GLU A 164 -4.45 -8.29 -10.81
CA GLU A 164 -4.10 -9.53 -11.49
C GLU A 164 -4.68 -10.76 -10.78
N TYR A 165 -4.63 -10.80 -9.45
CA TYR A 165 -5.29 -11.84 -8.63
C TYR A 165 -6.80 -11.91 -8.87
N LEU A 166 -7.45 -10.77 -9.11
CA LEU A 166 -8.88 -10.70 -9.43
C LEU A 166 -9.19 -10.97 -10.92
N GLY A 167 -8.19 -11.27 -11.75
CA GLY A 167 -8.35 -11.46 -13.19
C GLY A 167 -8.72 -10.18 -13.94
N LEU A 168 -8.43 -9.01 -13.36
CA LEU A 168 -8.68 -7.70 -13.96
C LEU A 168 -7.42 -7.23 -14.72
N SER A 169 -7.58 -6.19 -15.55
CA SER A 169 -6.41 -5.53 -16.14
C SER A 169 -5.52 -4.95 -15.05
N SER A 170 -4.20 -5.01 -15.21
CA SER A 170 -3.21 -4.55 -14.23
C SER A 170 -3.37 -3.09 -13.80
N GLY A 171 -4.05 -2.27 -14.61
CA GLY A 171 -4.37 -0.87 -14.28
C GLY A 171 -5.69 -0.65 -13.54
N SER A 172 -6.56 -1.65 -13.40
CA SER A 172 -7.93 -1.44 -12.89
C SER A 172 -7.95 -0.82 -11.49
N LEU A 173 -7.36 -1.49 -10.49
CA LEU A 173 -7.34 -0.94 -9.13
C LEU A 173 -6.39 0.25 -8.98
N PRO A 174 -5.15 0.26 -9.54
CA PRO A 174 -4.27 1.43 -9.43
C PRO A 174 -4.94 2.71 -9.94
N ILE A 175 -5.66 2.64 -11.07
CA ILE A 175 -6.37 3.80 -11.63
C ILE A 175 -7.53 4.22 -10.72
N ILE A 176 -8.38 3.27 -10.30
CA ILE A 176 -9.55 3.57 -9.47
C ILE A 176 -9.13 4.18 -8.13
N LEU A 177 -8.20 3.54 -7.42
CA LEU A 177 -7.72 4.00 -6.11
C LEU A 177 -6.93 5.29 -6.24
N GLY A 178 -6.10 5.45 -7.28
CA GLY A 178 -5.40 6.69 -7.57
C GLY A 178 -6.36 7.87 -7.80
N PHE A 179 -7.44 7.68 -8.55
CA PHE A 179 -8.44 8.74 -8.74
C PHE A 179 -9.25 9.07 -7.48
N ILE A 180 -9.61 8.05 -6.69
CA ILE A 180 -10.27 8.26 -5.39
C ILE A 180 -9.34 9.03 -4.45
N GLY A 181 -8.07 8.61 -4.34
CA GLY A 181 -7.07 9.25 -3.51
C GLY A 181 -6.78 10.69 -3.94
N LEU A 182 -6.76 10.96 -5.25
CA LEU A 182 -6.65 12.32 -5.79
C LEU A 182 -7.88 13.16 -5.42
N GLY A 183 -9.08 12.60 -5.52
CA GLY A 183 -10.32 13.26 -5.12
C GLY A 183 -10.35 13.63 -3.64
N VAL A 184 -9.96 12.69 -2.77
CA VAL A 184 -9.85 12.91 -1.32
C VAL A 184 -8.80 13.98 -1.01
N SER A 185 -7.61 13.88 -1.61
CA SER A 185 -6.52 14.85 -1.41
C SER A 185 -6.91 16.25 -1.88
N CYS A 186 -7.57 16.35 -3.04
CA CYS A 186 -8.12 17.62 -3.53
C CYS A 186 -9.17 18.19 -2.57
N TYR A 187 -10.08 17.35 -2.06
CA TYR A 187 -11.06 17.79 -1.08
C TYR A 187 -10.41 18.37 0.17
N VAL A 188 -9.43 17.68 0.75
CA VAL A 188 -8.73 18.14 1.96
C VAL A 188 -7.99 19.46 1.68
N ILE A 189 -7.19 19.52 0.62
CA ILE A 189 -6.36 20.69 0.31
C ILE A 189 -7.19 21.92 -0.08
N PHE A 190 -8.20 21.73 -0.94
CA PHE A 190 -8.94 22.86 -1.50
C PHE A 190 -10.17 23.25 -0.68
N LYS A 191 -10.76 22.33 0.10
CA LYS A 191 -11.98 22.59 0.89
C LYS A 191 -11.72 22.79 2.37
N ILE A 192 -10.77 22.08 2.97
CA ILE A 192 -10.51 22.13 4.42
C ILE A 192 -9.41 23.15 4.73
N ILE A 193 -8.30 23.12 4.00
CA ILE A 193 -7.16 24.01 4.25
C ILE A 193 -7.45 25.45 3.76
N SER A 194 -7.14 26.42 4.63
CA SER A 194 -7.31 27.85 4.39
C SER A 194 -6.49 28.32 3.18
N LYS A 195 -7.04 29.22 2.36
CA LYS A 195 -6.39 29.71 1.13
C LYS A 195 -5.00 30.30 1.37
N ASN A 196 -4.80 30.99 2.49
CA ASN A 196 -3.56 31.71 2.79
C ASN A 196 -2.35 30.78 3.01
N ILE A 197 -2.57 29.57 3.51
CA ILE A 197 -1.49 28.61 3.84
C ILE A 197 -1.39 27.48 2.81
N ARG A 198 -2.33 27.41 1.86
CA ARG A 198 -2.46 26.30 0.91
C ARG A 198 -1.22 26.11 0.06
N SER A 199 -0.68 27.19 -0.51
CA SER A 199 0.51 27.10 -1.37
C SER A 199 1.72 26.60 -0.59
N THR A 200 1.91 27.11 0.64
CA THR A 200 2.97 26.64 1.54
C THR A 200 2.79 25.16 1.90
N PHE A 201 1.55 24.72 2.14
CA PHE A 201 1.23 23.33 2.43
C PHE A 201 1.56 22.41 1.25
N ILE A 202 1.13 22.77 0.03
CA ILE A 202 1.41 21.99 -1.19
C ILE A 202 2.92 21.91 -1.45
N LEU A 203 3.62 23.05 -1.43
CA LEU A 203 5.08 23.09 -1.62
C LEU A 203 5.80 22.26 -0.55
N SER A 204 5.34 22.32 0.70
CA SER A 204 5.89 21.51 1.79
C SER A 204 5.61 20.02 1.61
N GLY A 205 4.46 19.66 1.03
CA GLY A 205 4.10 18.28 0.73
C GLY A 205 4.97 17.68 -0.37
N ILE A 206 5.22 18.42 -1.43
CA ILE A 206 6.11 17.98 -2.52
C ILE A 206 7.54 17.84 -2.00
N THR A 207 8.08 18.91 -1.39
CA THR A 207 9.47 18.92 -0.91
C THR A 207 9.69 17.94 0.24
N GLY A 208 8.80 17.92 1.22
CA GLY A 208 8.88 17.02 2.38
C GLY A 208 8.58 15.57 2.03
N GLY A 209 7.67 15.30 1.09
CA GLY A 209 7.37 13.94 0.63
C GLY A 209 8.53 13.32 -0.13
N ILE A 210 9.12 14.07 -1.09
CA ILE A 210 10.30 13.60 -1.85
C ILE A 210 11.49 13.44 -0.90
N ALA A 211 11.77 14.43 -0.05
CA ALA A 211 12.85 14.33 0.92
C ALA A 211 12.64 13.17 1.89
N GLY A 212 11.41 12.96 2.37
CA GLY A 212 11.07 11.86 3.28
C GLY A 212 11.25 10.49 2.62
N PHE A 213 10.82 10.35 1.37
CA PHE A 213 11.04 9.13 0.59
C PHE A 213 12.53 8.82 0.45
N LEU A 214 13.33 9.79 -0.01
CA LEU A 214 14.77 9.60 -0.18
C LEU A 214 15.48 9.31 1.15
N ILE A 215 15.17 10.08 2.20
CA ILE A 215 15.76 9.88 3.53
C ILE A 215 15.42 8.48 4.07
N TRP A 216 14.20 8.01 3.86
CA TRP A 216 13.79 6.70 4.33
C TRP A 216 14.47 5.58 3.55
N PHE A 217 14.34 5.56 2.22
CA PHE A 217 14.81 4.44 1.42
C PHE A 217 16.34 4.38 1.25
N GLU A 218 17.04 5.52 1.28
CA GLU A 218 18.50 5.56 1.06
C GLU A 218 19.32 5.63 2.35
N ILE A 219 18.75 6.13 3.46
CA ILE A 219 19.54 6.45 4.66
C ILE A 219 19.00 5.75 5.91
N LEU A 220 17.79 6.12 6.35
CA LEU A 220 17.27 5.70 7.65
C LEU A 220 16.77 4.26 7.65
N GLY A 221 16.04 3.88 6.61
CA GLY A 221 15.44 2.56 6.46
C GLY A 221 16.48 1.45 6.54
N PRO A 222 17.48 1.42 5.64
CA PRO A 222 18.52 0.37 5.64
C PRO A 222 19.32 0.27 6.95
N VAL A 223 19.41 1.37 7.72
CA VAL A 223 20.13 1.39 9.00
C VAL A 223 19.27 0.89 10.15
N LEU A 224 17.98 1.24 10.17
CA LEU A 224 17.06 0.92 11.27
C LEU A 224 16.42 -0.47 11.11
N LEU A 225 16.15 -0.89 9.88
CA LEU A 225 15.47 -2.13 9.54
C LEU A 225 16.19 -2.80 8.33
N PRO A 226 17.44 -3.28 8.52
CA PRO A 226 18.21 -3.94 7.48
C PRO A 226 17.57 -5.25 7.00
#